data_AF-A0A7J2SSH5-F1
#
_entry.id   AF-A0A7J2SSH5-F1
#
_cell.length_a   1.000
_cell.length_b   1.000
_cell.length_c   1.000
_cell.angle_alpha   90.00
_cell.angle_beta   90.00
_cell.angle_gamma   90.00
#
_symmetry.space_group_name_H-M   'P 1'
#
loop_
_entity.id
_entity.type
_entity.pdbx_description
1 polymer ?
#
loop_
_entity_poly.entity_id
_entity_poly.type
_entity_poly.pdbx_seq_one_letter_code
_entity_poly.pdbx_strand_id
1 'polypeptide(L)' 'MKIFVDTADLDEIRELASWGVIDGVTTNPTLIAKSGRSFK' A
#
# COMPACT_ATOMS: atom_id res chain seq x y z
N MET A 1 -9.65 -2.47 -16.58
CA MET A 1 -8.26 -2.74 -16.15
C MET A 1 -8.15 -2.27 -14.72
N LYS A 2 -7.49 -3.03 -13.83
CA LYS A 2 -7.33 -2.64 -12.43
C LYS A 2 -5.87 -2.34 -12.12
N ILE A 3 -5.60 -1.31 -11.32
CA ILE A 3 -4.27 -0.89 -10.90
C ILE A 3 -4.11 -1.19 -9.41
N PHE A 4 -3.07 -1.93 -9.07
CA PHE A 4 -2.71 -2.23 -7.68
C PHE A 4 -1.32 -1.67 -7.39
N VAL A 5 -1.15 -1.10 -6.21
CA VAL A 5 0.16 -0.65 -5.71
C VAL A 5 0.71 -1.65 -4.70
N ASP A 6 2.02 -1.94 -4.76
CA ASP A 6 2.70 -2.85 -3.83
C ASP A 6 3.43 -2.07 -2.75
N THR A 7 2.73 -1.76 -1.66
CA THR A 7 3.28 -0.94 -0.56
C THR A 7 2.63 -1.28 0.78
N ALA A 8 3.27 -0.86 1.86
CA ALA A 8 2.73 -0.88 3.22
C ALA A 8 2.78 0.51 3.87
N ASP A 9 3.16 1.55 3.11
CA ASP A 9 3.17 2.93 3.55
C ASP A 9 1.76 3.52 3.41
N LEU A 10 1.18 3.98 4.51
CA LEU A 10 -0.17 4.54 4.47
C LEU A 10 -0.24 5.90 3.78
N ASP A 11 0.83 6.68 3.81
CA ASP A 11 0.80 8.02 3.24
C ASP A 11 0.83 7.94 1.71
N GLU A 12 1.64 7.04 1.15
CA GLU A 12 1.62 6.69 -0.27
C GLU A 12 0.25 6.14 -0.70
N ILE A 13 -0.34 5.22 0.06
CA ILE A 13 -1.66 4.66 -0.26
C ILE A 13 -2.73 5.76 -0.28
N ARG A 14 -2.72 6.68 0.71
CA ARG A 14 -3.68 7.79 0.78
C ARG A 14 -3.53 8.76 -0.38
N GLU A 15 -2.30 9.08 -0.76
CA GLU A 15 -2.02 9.96 -1.89
C GLU A 15 -2.53 9.35 -3.19
N LEU A 16 -2.15 8.10 -3.49
CA LEU A 16 -2.58 7.41 -4.71
C LEU A 16 -4.10 7.18 -4.76
N ALA A 17 -4.71 6.89 -3.62
CA ALA A 17 -6.17 6.80 -3.51
C ALA A 17 -6.84 8.16 -3.76
N SER A 18 -6.24 9.26 -3.31
CA SER A 18 -6.78 10.62 -3.55
C SER A 18 -6.75 11.01 -5.03
N TRP A 19 -5.81 10.45 -5.81
CA TRP A 19 -5.76 10.65 -7.26
C TRP A 19 -6.83 9.83 -8.00
N GLY A 20 -7.44 8.83 -7.35
CA GLY A 20 -8.44 7.95 -7.95
C GLY A 20 -7.88 6.97 -8.99
N VAL A 21 -6.58 6.64 -8.90
CA VAL A 21 -5.87 5.82 -9.90
C VAL A 21 -5.63 4.37 -9.49
N ILE A 22 -5.86 4.01 -8.22
CA ILE A 22 -5.66 2.64 -7.71
C ILE A 22 -6.98 1.98 -7.32
N ASP A 23 -7.09 0.69 -7.60
CA ASP A 23 -8.22 -0.18 -7.23
C ASP A 23 -7.94 -0.97 -5.95
N GLY A 24 -6.69 -0.98 -5.47
CA GLY A 24 -6.30 -1.71 -4.27
C GLY A 24 -4.80 -1.70 -4.02
N VAL A 25 -4.41 -2.43 -2.97
CA VAL A 25 -3.03 -2.53 -2.50
C VAL A 25 -2.67 -4.01 -2.33
N THR A 26 -1.50 -4.40 -2.79
CA THR A 26 -0.85 -5.67 -2.41
C THR A 26 0.24 -5.37 -1.39
N THR A 27 0.48 -6.32 -0.50
CA THR A 27 1.50 -6.14 0.55
C THR A 27 2.06 -7.49 0.97
N ASN A 28 3.16 -7.45 1.73
CA ASN A 28 3.79 -8.64 2.27
C ASN A 28 4.47 -8.30 3.62
N PRO A 29 4.83 -9.32 4.43
CA PRO A 29 5.45 -9.09 5.74
C PRO A 29 6.72 -8.23 5.70
N THR A 30 7.51 -8.31 4.63
CA THR A 30 8.74 -7.52 4.47
C THR A 30 8.45 -6.03 4.31
N LEU A 31 7.46 -5.66 3.49
CA LEU A 31 7.03 -4.26 3.33
C LEU A 31 6.45 -3.71 4.64
N ILE A 32 5.67 -4.53 5.36
CA ILE A 32 5.07 -4.15 6.63
C ILE A 32 6.12 -3.95 7.72
N ALA A 33 7.14 -4.80 7.77
CA ALA A 33 8.28 -4.60 8.66
C ALA A 33 9.03 -3.30 8.35
N LYS A 34 9.20 -2.95 7.07
CA LYS A 34 9.82 -1.69 6.64
C LYS A 34 8.99 -0.46 6.99
N SER A 35 7.66 -0.56 7.02
CA SER A 35 6.79 0.54 7.49
C SER A 35 6.73 0.66 9.02
N GLY A 36 7.56 -0.09 9.76
CA GLY A 36 7.65 -0.03 11.22
C GLY A 36 6.48 -0.73 11.92
N ARG A 37 5.74 -1.59 11.21
CA ARG A 37 4.58 -2.32 11.73
C ARG A 37 4.86 -3.81 11.82
N SER A 38 4.11 -4.47 12.69
CA SER A 38 4.17 -5.92 12.83
C SER A 38 3.03 -6.55 12.05
N PHE A 39 3.36 -7.58 11.24
CA PHE A 39 2.36 -8.48 10.67
C PHE A 39 1.91 -9.45 11.76
N LYS A 40 0.68 -9.31 12.24
CA LYS A 40 0.05 -10.24 13.19
C LYS A 40 -1.26 -10.75 12.61
#